data_AF-A0AAJ2F7A3-F1
#
_entry.id   AF-A0AAJ2F7A3-F1
#
_cell.length_a   1.000
_cell.length_b   1.000
_cell.length_c   1.000
_cell.angle_alpha   90.00
_cell.angle_beta   90.00
_cell.angle_gamma   90.00
#
_symmetry.space_group_name_H-M   'P 1'
#
loop_
_entity.id
_entity.type
_entity.pdbx_description
1 polymer ?
#
loop_
_entity_poly.entity_id
_entity_poly.type
_entity_poly.pdbx_seq_one_letter_code
_entity_poly.pdbx_strand_id
1 'polypeptide(L)'
;MKKTIVFATLLTFISISTFALQKETTTSNCPSMSLAQSDSLEYKDYYGSYKMADNPYVPKMKVFFKAGELYGQAADYPETKLIKKKDDEFEEGNFGAQIIFVRTGGLISGVKVIVQGQELIGTKE
;
A
#
# COMPACT_ATOMS: atom_id res chain seq x y z
N MET A 1 11.20 -39.92 49.77
CA MET A 1 11.82 -40.14 48.44
C MET A 1 12.07 -38.75 47.84
N LYS A 2 13.32 -38.26 47.84
CA LYS A 2 14.22 -38.11 46.66
C LYS A 2 13.66 -37.09 45.64
N LYS A 3 14.25 -35.93 45.26
CA LYS A 3 15.61 -35.35 45.38
C LYS A 3 15.60 -33.81 45.13
N THR A 4 16.60 -33.18 45.71
CA THR A 4 17.20 -31.81 45.71
C THR A 4 17.56 -31.24 44.30
N ILE A 5 17.63 -29.92 44.00
CA ILE A 5 18.80 -28.96 44.02
C ILE A 5 18.38 -27.72 43.17
N VAL A 6 18.23 -26.50 43.73
CA VAL A 6 19.14 -25.32 43.77
C VAL A 6 19.90 -24.98 42.46
N PHE A 7 19.64 -23.81 41.86
CA PHE A 7 20.68 -23.05 41.16
C PHE A 7 20.44 -21.54 41.34
N ALA A 8 21.31 -20.95 42.16
CA ALA A 8 21.54 -19.52 42.25
C ALA A 8 22.82 -19.22 41.48
N THR A 9 22.78 -18.27 40.55
CA THR A 9 24.00 -17.57 40.13
C THR A 9 23.68 -16.12 39.80
N LEU A 10 24.02 -15.28 40.77
CA LEU A 10 24.20 -13.84 40.69
C LEU A 10 25.54 -13.57 40.00
N LEU A 11 25.57 -12.74 38.95
CA LEU A 11 26.79 -12.04 38.56
C LEU A 11 26.46 -10.66 37.99
N THR A 12 26.88 -9.66 38.77
CA THR A 12 26.92 -8.23 38.45
C THR A 12 28.10 -7.93 37.54
N PHE A 13 27.92 -7.08 36.53
CA PHE A 13 28.99 -6.21 36.05
C PHE A 13 28.46 -4.80 35.80
N ILE A 14 28.91 -3.90 36.66
CA ILE A 14 28.89 -2.45 36.50
C ILE A 14 30.01 -2.11 35.52
N SER A 15 29.69 -1.34 34.48
CA SER A 15 30.68 -0.46 33.83
C SER A 15 29.98 0.84 33.50
N ILE A 16 30.32 1.87 34.26
CA ILE A 16 29.99 3.26 33.99
C ILE A 16 31.05 3.75 33.01
N SER A 17 30.65 4.06 31.79
CA SER A 17 31.44 4.91 30.91
C SER A 17 30.67 6.20 30.67
N THR A 18 31.08 7.22 31.39
CA THR A 18 30.81 8.62 31.10
C THR A 18 31.30 8.90 29.68
N PHE A 19 30.39 9.16 28.75
CA PHE A 19 30.74 9.70 27.44
C PHE A 19 30.24 11.13 27.33
N ALA A 20 31.20 12.00 27.05
CA ALA A 20 31.07 13.43 26.94
C ALA A 20 30.11 13.83 25.81
N LEU A 21 29.45 14.96 26.04
CA LEU A 21 28.80 15.78 25.03
C LEU A 21 29.80 16.14 23.93
N GLN A 22 29.55 15.70 22.69
CA GLN A 22 30.12 16.32 21.50
C GLN A 22 29.04 16.54 20.45
N LYS A 23 29.05 17.77 19.96
CA LYS A 23 28.11 18.41 19.03
C LYS A 23 28.63 18.19 17.60
N GLU A 24 27.69 17.84 16.72
CA GLU A 24 27.70 18.04 15.26
C GLU A 24 28.62 17.22 14.31
N THR A 25 28.00 16.91 13.17
CA THR A 25 28.50 16.77 11.79
C THR A 25 29.03 15.42 11.26
N THR A 26 28.33 14.97 10.19
CA THR A 26 28.87 14.34 8.96
C THR A 26 28.95 12.81 8.90
N THR A 27 27.92 12.27 8.24
CA THR A 27 27.96 11.27 7.16
C THR A 27 28.54 9.88 7.45
N SER A 28 27.64 8.90 7.58
CA SER A 28 27.88 7.57 7.03
C SER A 28 26.59 6.98 6.49
N ASN A 29 26.64 6.68 5.19
CA ASN A 29 25.60 6.10 4.39
C ASN A 29 25.10 4.77 4.98
N CYS A 30 23.84 4.76 5.37
CA CYS A 30 22.97 3.60 5.21
C CYS A 30 21.99 3.99 4.08
N PRO A 31 21.70 3.14 3.07
CA PRO A 31 20.57 3.43 2.22
C PRO A 31 19.33 3.36 3.10
N SER A 32 18.84 4.51 3.53
CA SER A 32 17.45 4.68 3.88
C SER A 32 16.67 4.33 2.61
N MET A 33 16.26 3.06 2.50
CA MET A 33 15.18 2.72 1.59
C MET A 33 13.97 3.48 2.11
N SER A 34 13.78 4.63 1.47
CA SER A 34 12.63 5.49 1.58
C SER A 34 11.36 4.66 1.55
N LEU A 35 10.46 4.89 2.51
CA LEU A 35 9.11 4.32 2.55
C LEU A 35 8.37 4.49 1.21
N ALA A 36 8.74 5.48 0.39
CA ALA A 36 8.20 5.65 -0.96
C ALA A 36 8.52 4.50 -1.94
N GLN A 37 9.51 3.65 -1.65
CA GLN A 37 9.90 2.54 -2.53
C GLN A 37 9.13 1.24 -2.23
N SER A 38 8.66 1.02 -0.99
CA SER A 38 7.78 -0.11 -0.66
C SER A 38 6.36 0.11 -1.18
N ASP A 39 5.87 1.34 -1.08
CA ASP A 39 4.47 1.67 -1.40
C ASP A 39 4.20 1.53 -2.90
N SER A 40 5.20 1.82 -3.75
CA SER A 40 5.09 1.60 -5.19
C SER A 40 5.00 0.11 -5.56
N LEU A 41 5.61 -0.79 -4.79
CA LEU A 41 5.51 -2.24 -5.02
C LEU A 41 4.14 -2.79 -4.60
N GLU A 42 3.57 -2.26 -3.53
CA GLU A 42 2.24 -2.67 -3.04
C GLU A 42 1.16 -2.47 -4.10
N TYR A 43 1.23 -1.39 -4.88
CA TYR A 43 0.18 -1.07 -5.84
C TYR A 43 0.42 -1.57 -7.27
N LYS A 44 1.55 -2.22 -7.54
CA LYS A 44 1.92 -2.64 -8.91
C LYS A 44 0.87 -3.51 -9.59
N ASP A 45 0.23 -4.39 -8.83
CA ASP A 45 -0.80 -5.30 -9.36
C ASP A 45 -2.01 -4.56 -9.93
N TYR A 46 -2.33 -3.36 -9.41
CA TYR A 46 -3.50 -2.58 -9.82
C TYR A 46 -3.24 -1.74 -11.06
N TYR A 47 -1.99 -1.46 -11.41
CA TYR A 47 -1.67 -0.60 -12.55
C TYR A 47 -2.16 -1.23 -13.85
N GLY A 48 -2.68 -0.38 -14.73
CA GLY A 48 -3.09 -0.81 -16.06
C GLY A 48 -4.29 -0.05 -16.58
N SER A 49 -4.80 -0.57 -17.69
CA SER A 49 -6.07 -0.16 -18.27
C SER A 49 -7.11 -1.22 -17.99
N TYR A 50 -8.34 -0.78 -17.76
CA TYR A 50 -9.50 -1.63 -17.56
C TYR A 50 -10.53 -1.22 -18.59
N LYS A 51 -10.85 -2.14 -19.49
CA LYS A 51 -11.95 -1.98 -20.43
C LYS A 51 -13.25 -2.19 -19.66
N MET A 52 -14.08 -1.15 -19.58
CA MET A 52 -15.37 -1.27 -18.93
C MET A 52 -16.35 -1.97 -19.88
N ALA A 53 -17.22 -2.81 -19.33
CA ALA A 53 -18.36 -3.39 -20.03
C ALA A 53 -19.27 -2.27 -20.57
N ASP A 54 -20.02 -2.55 -21.64
CA ASP A 54 -20.75 -1.62 -22.52
C ASP A 54 -21.44 -0.44 -21.80
N ASN A 55 -20.65 0.55 -21.40
CA ASN A 55 -21.06 1.81 -20.81
C ASN A 55 -20.57 2.93 -21.75
N PRO A 56 -21.48 3.67 -22.39
CA PRO A 56 -21.10 4.69 -23.37
C PRO A 56 -20.39 5.91 -22.76
N TYR A 57 -20.45 6.09 -21.44
CA TYR A 57 -19.87 7.23 -20.73
C TYR A 57 -18.48 6.94 -20.17
N VAL A 58 -18.24 5.70 -19.76
CA VAL A 58 -16.96 5.26 -19.21
C VAL A 58 -16.52 3.99 -19.92
N PRO A 59 -16.00 4.07 -21.16
CA PRO A 59 -15.53 2.89 -21.89
C PRO A 59 -14.25 2.28 -21.31
N LYS A 60 -13.46 3.06 -20.56
CA LYS A 60 -12.16 2.66 -20.05
C LYS A 60 -11.85 3.35 -18.74
N MET A 61 -11.16 2.65 -17.85
CA MET A 61 -10.54 3.23 -16.66
C MET A 61 -9.04 2.93 -16.66
N LYS A 62 -8.21 3.90 -16.28
CA LYS A 62 -6.76 3.74 -16.13
C LYS A 62 -6.40 3.88 -14.66
N VAL A 63 -5.53 2.99 -14.18
CA VAL A 63 -5.00 3.04 -12.81
C VAL A 63 -3.48 3.16 -12.89
N PHE A 64 -2.92 4.11 -12.16
CA PHE A 64 -1.50 4.44 -12.20
C PHE A 64 -1.01 5.01 -10.87
N PHE A 65 0.30 4.98 -10.67
CA PHE A 65 0.95 5.55 -9.49
C PHE A 65 1.43 6.97 -9.78
N LYS A 66 1.12 7.90 -8.89
CA LYS A 66 1.55 9.29 -8.99
C LYS A 66 1.75 9.84 -7.57
N ALA A 67 2.83 10.60 -7.36
CA ALA A 67 3.11 11.28 -6.10
C ALA A 67 3.09 10.37 -4.83
N GLY A 68 3.45 9.10 -4.96
CA GLY A 68 3.45 8.16 -3.84
C GLY A 68 2.12 7.42 -3.63
N GLU A 69 1.11 7.67 -4.44
CA GLU A 69 -0.25 7.18 -4.23
C GLU A 69 -0.87 6.59 -5.51
N LEU A 70 -1.94 5.81 -5.33
CA LEU A 70 -2.69 5.24 -6.44
C LEU A 70 -3.71 6.26 -6.96
N TYR A 71 -3.76 6.42 -8.28
CA TYR A 71 -4.71 7.28 -8.96
C TYR A 71 -5.50 6.47 -10.00
N GLY A 72 -6.76 6.87 -10.18
CA GLY A 72 -7.67 6.37 -11.19
C GLY A 72 -8.08 7.48 -12.15
N GLN A 73 -8.28 7.15 -13.41
CA GLN A 73 -8.86 8.03 -14.43
C GLN A 73 -9.89 7.24 -15.23
N ALA A 74 -11.16 7.64 -15.17
CA ALA A 74 -12.23 7.06 -15.96
C ALA A 74 -12.40 7.87 -17.24
N ALA A 75 -12.19 7.29 -18.43
CA ALA A 75 -12.34 7.95 -19.72
C ALA A 75 -11.73 9.38 -19.76
N ASP A 76 -12.54 10.40 -20.05
CA ASP A 76 -12.16 11.81 -20.09
C ASP A 76 -12.41 12.55 -18.77
N TYR A 77 -12.80 11.84 -17.71
CA TYR A 77 -12.95 12.42 -16.38
C TYR A 77 -11.57 12.75 -15.77
N PRO A 78 -11.50 13.73 -14.85
CA PRO A 78 -10.27 14.05 -14.14
C PRO A 78 -9.70 12.84 -13.41
N GLU A 79 -8.37 12.78 -13.32
CA GLU A 79 -7.70 11.84 -12.42
C GLU A 79 -8.07 12.12 -10.96
N THR A 80 -8.12 11.06 -10.18
CA THR A 80 -8.53 11.12 -8.78
C THR A 80 -7.77 10.10 -7.97
N LYS A 81 -7.51 10.44 -6.71
CA LYS A 81 -6.80 9.58 -5.78
C LYS A 81 -7.69 8.41 -5.37
N LEU A 82 -7.11 7.22 -5.35
CA LEU A 82 -7.74 6.01 -4.83
C LEU A 82 -7.24 5.77 -3.40
N ILE A 83 -8.15 5.86 -2.45
CA ILE A 83 -7.89 5.71 -1.02
C ILE A 83 -8.16 4.25 -0.65
N LYS A 84 -7.13 3.51 -0.25
CA LYS A 84 -7.29 2.10 0.16
C LYS A 84 -8.23 2.02 1.37
N LYS A 85 -9.22 1.14 1.31
CA LYS A 85 -10.17 0.89 2.40
C LYS A 85 -9.83 -0.43 3.10
N LYS A 86 -9.83 -1.53 2.36
CA LYS A 86 -9.47 -2.87 2.84
C LYS A 86 -9.15 -3.77 1.65
N ASP A 87 -8.24 -4.74 1.82
CA ASP A 87 -7.91 -5.71 0.77
C ASP A 87 -7.65 -5.04 -0.60
N ASP A 88 -8.40 -5.46 -1.62
CA ASP A 88 -8.43 -4.94 -3.00
C ASP A 88 -9.54 -3.87 -3.21
N GLU A 89 -10.07 -3.29 -2.13
CA GLU A 89 -11.12 -2.27 -2.13
C GLU A 89 -10.56 -0.87 -1.82
N PHE A 90 -10.91 0.06 -2.69
CA PHE A 90 -10.52 1.45 -2.65
C PHE A 90 -11.74 2.34 -2.78
N GLU A 91 -11.62 3.59 -2.33
CA GLU A 91 -12.61 4.63 -2.51
C GLU A 91 -11.99 5.78 -3.28
N GLU A 92 -12.74 6.29 -4.24
CA GLU A 92 -12.35 7.43 -5.05
C GLU A 92 -12.56 8.74 -4.27
N GLY A 93 -11.52 9.58 -4.23
CA GLY A 93 -11.45 10.71 -3.28
C GLY A 93 -12.40 11.89 -3.54
N ASN A 94 -12.93 12.08 -4.75
CA ASN A 94 -13.75 13.25 -5.08
C ASN A 94 -15.26 12.96 -5.05
N PHE A 95 -15.70 11.83 -5.59
CA PHE A 95 -17.11 11.45 -5.72
C PHE A 95 -17.51 10.24 -4.85
N GLY A 96 -16.55 9.61 -4.16
CA GLY A 96 -16.82 8.50 -3.25
C GLY A 96 -17.21 7.20 -3.96
N ALA A 97 -16.80 7.03 -5.23
CA ALA A 97 -17.02 5.77 -5.93
C ALA A 97 -16.22 4.63 -5.27
N GLN A 98 -16.85 3.47 -5.07
CA GLN A 98 -16.15 2.29 -4.57
C GLN A 98 -15.48 1.57 -5.74
N ILE A 99 -14.20 1.28 -5.61
CA ILE A 99 -13.37 0.59 -6.61
C ILE A 99 -12.92 -0.73 -6.00
N ILE A 100 -13.47 -1.83 -6.48
CA ILE A 100 -13.20 -3.17 -5.98
C ILE A 100 -12.46 -3.94 -7.09
N PHE A 101 -11.17 -4.20 -6.89
CA PHE A 101 -10.43 -5.01 -7.86
C PHE A 101 -10.76 -6.50 -7.71
N VAL A 102 -10.77 -7.20 -8.83
CA VAL A 102 -11.10 -8.63 -8.89
C VAL A 102 -9.84 -9.40 -9.24
N ARG A 103 -9.53 -10.43 -8.44
CA ARG A 103 -8.41 -11.34 -8.69
C ARG A 103 -8.88 -12.66 -9.30
N THR A 104 -8.17 -13.14 -10.31
CA THR A 104 -8.27 -14.49 -10.88
C THR A 104 -6.90 -15.14 -10.82
N GLY A 105 -6.78 -16.28 -10.12
CA GLY A 105 -5.48 -16.94 -9.92
C GLY A 105 -4.46 -16.08 -9.14
N GLY A 106 -4.93 -15.22 -8.24
CA GLY A 106 -4.09 -14.30 -7.45
C GLY A 106 -3.69 -13.01 -8.17
N LEU A 107 -3.98 -12.89 -9.47
CA LEU A 107 -3.66 -11.72 -10.28
C LEU A 107 -4.89 -10.84 -10.47
N ILE A 108 -4.72 -9.52 -10.43
CA ILE A 108 -5.78 -8.56 -10.74
C ILE A 108 -6.18 -8.74 -12.21
N SER A 109 -7.41 -9.18 -12.45
CA SER A 109 -7.97 -9.46 -13.76
C SER A 109 -9.08 -8.49 -14.16
N GLY A 110 -9.60 -7.72 -13.21
CA GLY A 110 -10.70 -6.80 -13.46
C GLY A 110 -10.97 -5.86 -12.31
N VAL A 111 -12.05 -5.10 -12.47
CA VAL A 111 -12.48 -4.09 -11.51
C VAL A 111 -13.99 -3.96 -11.54
N LYS A 112 -14.58 -3.74 -10.37
CA LYS A 112 -15.96 -3.34 -10.18
C LYS A 112 -15.97 -1.94 -9.60
N VAL A 113 -16.66 -1.02 -10.26
CA VAL A 113 -16.84 0.36 -9.82
C VAL A 113 -18.29 0.55 -9.41
N ILE A 114 -18.54 1.03 -8.20
CA ILE A 114 -19.88 1.35 -7.72
C ILE A 114 -19.95 2.85 -7.51
N VAL A 115 -20.79 3.52 -8.30
CA VAL A 115 -21.04 4.96 -8.19
C VAL A 115 -22.53 5.20 -8.13
N GLN A 116 -23.00 5.86 -7.07
CA GLN A 116 -24.43 6.17 -6.86
C GLN A 116 -25.36 4.94 -7.01
N GLY A 117 -24.90 3.77 -6.55
CA GLY A 117 -25.64 2.50 -6.66
C GLY A 117 -25.63 1.85 -8.04
N GLN A 118 -24.95 2.43 -9.03
CA GLN A 118 -24.70 1.80 -10.33
C GLN A 118 -23.39 1.03 -10.31
N GLU A 119 -23.43 -0.18 -10.85
CA GLU A 119 -22.25 -1.04 -10.95
C GLU A 119 -21.70 -1.04 -12.38
N LEU A 120 -20.40 -0.78 -12.51
CA LEU A 120 -19.66 -0.86 -13.76
C LEU A 120 -18.57 -1.90 -13.59
N ILE A 121 -18.58 -2.91 -14.46
CA ILE A 121 -17.58 -3.98 -14.44
C ILE A 121 -16.57 -3.72 -15.54
N GLY A 122 -15.29 -3.87 -15.24
CA GLY A 122 -14.20 -3.76 -16.20
C GLY A 122 -13.26 -4.95 -16.14
N THR A 123 -12.67 -5.28 -17.29
CA THR A 123 -11.63 -6.31 -17.42
C THR A 123 -10.29 -5.63 -17.67
N LYS A 124 -9.23 -6.11 -17.02
CA LYS A 124 -7.89 -5.59 -17.22
C LYS A 124 -7.39 -5.91 -18.63
N GLU A 125 -6.80 -4.93 -19.30
CA GLU A 125 -6.17 -5.04 -20.64
C GLU A 125 -4.64 -5.23 -20.55
#